data_AF-M3K0P2-F1
#
_entry.id   AF-M3K0P2-F1
#
_cell.length_a   1.000
_cell.length_b   1.000
_cell.length_c   1.000
_cell.angle_alpha   90.00
_cell.angle_beta   90.00
_cell.angle_gamma   90.00
#
_symmetry.space_group_name_H-M   'P 1'
#
loop_
_entity.id
_entity.type
_entity.pdbx_description
1 polymer ?
#
loop_
_entity_poly.entity_id
_entity_poly.type
_entity_poly.pdbx_seq_one_letter_code
_entity_poly.pdbx_strand_id
1 'polypeptide(L)'
;EKETSPKNSQGLYAGTTNALRHGAAFRAKYDSLYKINSTLPVFSSNSGRCYETSRYFARGFLGDDFEEGKTVKFSIISEDEDSGVNSLTPRYGCPNYNSSANSATVKEYNTTYLKDIADRLVKENPGFNITASEISSFVDWCAFETNVRGSSPFCDIFTNEEFVKASYANDLSNYYSNGPGNNFTKVVGSTLLNASLALLKDESNSNQIWLSFSHDTDLEIFHSAL
;
A
#
# COMPACT_ATOMS: atom_id res chain seq x y z
N GLU A 1 -9.10 -6.07 5.87
CA GLU A 1 -9.58 -5.34 4.68
C GLU A 1 -9.65 -6.26 3.48
N LYS A 2 -10.50 -5.97 2.49
CA LYS A 2 -10.67 -6.77 1.27
C LYS A 2 -10.21 -5.96 0.07
N GLU A 3 -9.59 -6.64 -0.90
CA GLU A 3 -9.25 -6.03 -2.17
C GLU A 3 -10.50 -5.66 -2.97
N THR A 4 -10.42 -4.59 -3.76
CA THR A 4 -11.48 -4.21 -4.70
C THR A 4 -11.38 -5.04 -5.97
N SER A 5 -12.52 -5.56 -6.39
CA SER A 5 -12.69 -6.54 -7.45
C SER A 5 -13.94 -6.24 -8.27
N PRO A 6 -14.08 -6.82 -9.47
CA PRO A 6 -15.32 -6.68 -10.25
C PRO A 6 -16.58 -7.12 -9.50
N LYS A 7 -16.47 -7.88 -8.40
CA LYS A 7 -17.62 -8.32 -7.59
C LYS A 7 -18.08 -7.28 -6.56
N ASN A 8 -17.18 -6.42 -6.09
CA ASN A 8 -17.46 -5.47 -4.99
C ASN A 8 -17.10 -4.01 -5.33
N SER A 9 -16.55 -3.76 -6.52
CA SER A 9 -16.33 -2.43 -7.08
C SER A 9 -17.02 -2.34 -8.44
N GLN A 10 -17.75 -1.25 -8.63
CA GLN A 10 -18.43 -0.89 -9.88
C GLN A 10 -17.58 0.09 -10.71
N GLY A 11 -16.50 0.62 -10.13
CA GLY A 11 -15.59 1.56 -10.77
C GLY A 11 -14.50 0.89 -11.61
N LEU A 12 -13.83 1.67 -12.46
CA LEU A 12 -12.69 1.22 -13.27
C LEU A 12 -11.38 1.08 -12.47
N TYR A 13 -11.41 1.38 -11.18
CA TYR A 13 -10.25 1.43 -10.28
C TYR A 13 -10.11 0.19 -9.39
N ALA A 14 -10.82 -0.90 -9.69
CA ALA A 14 -10.70 -2.14 -8.92
C ALA A 14 -9.23 -2.60 -8.83
N GLY A 15 -8.72 -2.78 -7.62
CA GLY A 15 -7.34 -3.12 -7.32
C GLY A 15 -6.89 -4.43 -7.95
N THR A 16 -7.76 -5.44 -8.02
CA THR A 16 -7.48 -6.67 -8.78
C THR A 16 -7.29 -6.43 -10.29
N THR A 17 -8.01 -5.49 -10.89
CA THR A 17 -7.81 -5.10 -12.30
C THR A 17 -6.50 -4.31 -12.47
N ASN A 18 -6.17 -3.45 -11.52
CA ASN A 18 -4.87 -2.78 -11.49
C ASN A 18 -3.72 -3.80 -11.43
N ALA A 19 -3.77 -4.75 -10.49
CA ALA A 19 -2.77 -5.80 -10.33
C ALA A 19 -2.63 -6.67 -11.60
N LEU A 20 -3.75 -7.06 -12.21
CA LEU A 20 -3.76 -7.83 -13.46
C LEU A 20 -3.08 -7.07 -14.60
N ARG A 21 -3.43 -5.80 -14.80
CA ARG A 21 -2.81 -4.94 -15.83
C ARG A 21 -1.33 -4.74 -15.56
N HIS A 22 -0.95 -4.55 -14.29
CA HIS A 22 0.44 -4.42 -13.90
C HIS A 22 1.23 -5.70 -14.20
N GLY A 23 0.69 -6.88 -13.89
CA GLY A 23 1.32 -8.15 -14.23
C GLY A 23 1.62 -8.28 -15.73
N ALA A 24 0.64 -7.96 -16.58
CA ALA A 24 0.81 -8.00 -18.04
C ALA A 24 1.85 -6.98 -18.54
N ALA A 25 1.81 -5.74 -18.01
CA ALA A 25 2.78 -4.70 -18.35
C ALA A 25 4.20 -5.07 -17.87
N PHE A 26 4.32 -5.65 -16.67
CA PHE A 26 5.59 -6.10 -16.12
C PHE A 26 6.16 -7.24 -16.96
N ARG A 27 5.34 -8.20 -17.38
CA ARG A 27 5.76 -9.25 -18.30
C ARG A 27 6.29 -8.67 -19.61
N ALA A 28 5.55 -7.76 -20.24
CA ALA A 28 5.99 -7.13 -21.49
C ALA A 28 7.33 -6.39 -21.34
N LYS A 29 7.55 -5.75 -20.17
CA LYS A 29 8.78 -4.99 -19.88
C LYS A 29 9.99 -5.88 -19.56
N TYR A 30 9.78 -6.98 -18.86
CA TYR A 30 10.86 -7.82 -18.30
C TYR A 30 10.87 -9.26 -18.85
N ASP A 31 10.23 -9.51 -20.00
CA ASP A 31 10.10 -10.84 -20.62
C ASP A 31 11.44 -11.55 -20.78
N SER A 32 12.49 -10.80 -21.16
CA SER A 32 13.84 -11.36 -21.36
C SER A 32 14.48 -11.94 -20.09
N LEU A 33 13.98 -11.59 -18.90
CA LEU A 33 14.43 -12.13 -17.62
C LEU A 33 13.62 -13.36 -17.19
N TYR A 34 12.45 -13.60 -17.80
CA TYR A 34 11.62 -14.74 -17.46
C TYR A 34 12.11 -16.00 -18.17
N LYS A 35 12.47 -17.01 -17.38
CA LYS A 35 12.82 -18.32 -17.92
C LYS A 35 11.55 -19.08 -18.30
N ILE A 36 11.31 -19.25 -19.60
CA ILE A 36 10.21 -20.06 -20.13
C ILE A 36 10.27 -21.48 -19.55
N ASN A 37 9.11 -22.09 -19.28
CA ASN A 37 8.96 -23.41 -18.65
C ASN A 37 9.55 -23.51 -17.23
N SER A 38 9.71 -22.38 -16.54
CA SER A 38 10.04 -22.36 -15.11
C SER A 38 8.83 -21.97 -14.27
N THR A 39 8.79 -22.47 -13.03
CA THR A 39 7.80 -22.04 -12.04
C THR A 39 8.15 -20.64 -11.55
N LEU A 40 7.22 -19.69 -11.68
CA LEU A 40 7.34 -18.33 -11.17
C LEU A 40 7.19 -18.31 -9.64
N PRO A 41 8.21 -17.93 -8.86
CA PRO A 41 8.05 -17.72 -7.44
C PRO A 41 7.39 -16.36 -7.16
N VAL A 42 6.36 -16.36 -6.30
CA VAL A 42 5.68 -15.14 -5.85
C VAL A 42 5.66 -15.14 -4.33
N PHE A 43 6.06 -14.03 -3.71
CA PHE A 43 6.11 -13.85 -2.26
C PHE A 43 5.03 -12.86 -1.86
N SER A 44 4.19 -13.23 -0.90
CA SER A 44 3.15 -12.34 -0.38
C SER A 44 3.10 -12.43 1.13
N SER A 45 2.83 -11.32 1.80
CA SER A 45 2.36 -11.37 3.18
C SER A 45 1.03 -12.13 3.26
N ASN A 46 0.66 -12.61 4.45
CA ASN A 46 -0.57 -13.37 4.67
C ASN A 46 -1.83 -12.50 4.74
N SER A 47 -1.72 -11.18 4.58
CA SER A 47 -2.87 -10.28 4.37
C SER A 47 -3.66 -10.68 3.13
N GLY A 48 -4.98 -10.81 3.29
CA GLY A 48 -5.89 -11.22 2.22
C GLY A 48 -5.84 -10.31 0.98
N ARG A 49 -5.64 -8.99 1.15
CA ARG A 49 -5.52 -8.06 0.00
C ARG A 49 -4.17 -8.17 -0.71
N CYS A 50 -3.08 -8.38 0.04
CA CYS A 50 -1.74 -8.53 -0.52
C CYS A 50 -1.65 -9.84 -1.31
N TYR A 51 -2.19 -10.93 -0.73
CA TYR A 51 -2.27 -12.21 -1.41
C TYR A 51 -3.16 -12.15 -2.65
N GLU A 52 -4.36 -11.57 -2.57
CA GLU A 52 -5.22 -11.43 -3.75
C GLU A 52 -4.56 -10.58 -4.85
N THR A 53 -3.90 -9.48 -4.48
CA THR A 53 -3.09 -8.65 -5.41
C THR A 53 -2.00 -9.49 -6.07
N SER A 54 -1.25 -10.29 -5.31
CA SER A 54 -0.18 -11.16 -5.83
C SER A 54 -0.72 -12.16 -6.86
N ARG A 55 -1.92 -12.71 -6.63
CA ARG A 55 -2.55 -13.66 -7.54
C ARG A 55 -2.98 -13.01 -8.83
N TYR A 56 -3.61 -11.84 -8.78
CA TYR A 56 -4.01 -11.12 -9.99
C TYR A 56 -2.81 -10.61 -10.78
N PHE A 57 -1.75 -10.16 -10.11
CA PHE A 57 -0.49 -9.84 -10.78
C PHE A 57 0.08 -11.07 -11.51
N ALA A 58 0.19 -12.22 -10.83
CA ALA A 58 0.71 -13.44 -11.43
C ALA A 58 -0.15 -13.92 -12.62
N ARG A 59 -1.48 -13.80 -12.54
CA ARG A 59 -2.40 -14.07 -13.67
C ARG A 59 -2.09 -13.16 -14.86
N GLY A 60 -1.89 -11.87 -14.61
CA GLY A 60 -1.55 -10.92 -15.68
C GLY A 60 -0.19 -11.20 -16.30
N PHE A 61 0.77 -11.62 -15.47
CA PHE A 61 2.13 -11.90 -15.89
C PHE A 61 2.25 -13.20 -16.72
N LEU A 62 1.51 -14.26 -16.34
CA LEU A 62 1.56 -15.56 -17.01
C LEU A 62 0.51 -15.71 -18.14
N GLY A 63 -0.57 -14.93 -18.11
CA GLY A 63 -1.67 -15.08 -19.06
C GLY A 63 -2.32 -16.47 -18.95
N ASP A 64 -2.51 -17.11 -20.10
CA ASP A 64 -3.15 -18.43 -20.20
C ASP A 64 -2.32 -19.55 -19.55
N ASP A 65 -1.01 -19.33 -19.32
CA ASP A 65 -0.14 -20.29 -18.65
C ASP A 65 -0.31 -20.29 -17.13
N PHE A 66 -1.15 -19.42 -16.56
CA PHE A 66 -1.35 -19.35 -15.10
C PHE A 66 -1.98 -20.65 -14.54
N GLU A 67 -1.20 -21.40 -13.76
CA GLU A 67 -1.62 -22.62 -13.08
C GLU A 67 -0.93 -22.72 -11.72
N GLU A 68 -1.69 -22.47 -10.65
CA GLU A 68 -1.19 -22.46 -9.27
C GLU A 68 -0.69 -23.85 -8.86
N GLY A 69 0.55 -23.92 -8.34
CA GLY A 69 1.23 -25.16 -7.99
C GLY A 69 2.03 -25.80 -9.13
N LYS A 70 1.93 -25.29 -10.36
CA LYS A 70 2.67 -25.79 -11.53
C LYS A 70 3.53 -24.71 -12.17
N THR A 71 2.92 -23.66 -12.72
CA THR A 71 3.62 -22.55 -13.40
C THR A 71 3.87 -21.36 -12.46
N VAL A 72 3.15 -21.28 -11.35
CA VAL A 72 3.38 -20.30 -10.27
C VAL A 72 3.31 -20.97 -8.91
N LYS A 73 4.20 -20.55 -8.00
CA LYS A 73 4.20 -20.98 -6.60
C LYS A 73 4.18 -19.76 -5.68
N PHE A 74 3.17 -19.69 -4.81
CA PHE A 74 3.03 -18.65 -3.80
C PHE A 74 3.71 -19.08 -2.50
N SER A 75 4.65 -18.27 -2.04
CA SER A 75 5.23 -18.32 -0.70
C SER A 75 4.50 -17.29 0.16
N ILE A 76 3.54 -17.75 0.95
CA ILE A 76 2.77 -16.90 1.87
C ILE A 76 3.56 -16.77 3.18
N ILE A 77 3.99 -15.57 3.48
CA ILE A 77 4.85 -15.24 4.63
C ILE A 77 3.97 -14.62 5.73
N SER A 78 4.08 -15.12 6.96
CA SER A 78 3.25 -14.62 8.06
C SER A 78 3.61 -13.18 8.43
N GLU A 79 2.59 -12.41 8.80
CA GLU A 79 2.73 -11.07 9.39
C GLU A 79 2.92 -11.12 10.92
N ASP A 80 2.87 -12.33 11.53
CA ASP A 80 3.05 -12.50 12.97
C ASP A 80 4.43 -12.03 13.44
N GLU A 81 4.48 -11.45 14.64
CA GLU A 81 5.69 -10.92 15.27
C GLU A 81 6.81 -11.97 15.36
N ASP A 82 6.45 -13.25 15.59
CA ASP A 82 7.38 -14.39 15.67
C ASP A 82 8.13 -14.67 14.36
N SER A 83 7.67 -14.12 13.23
CA SER A 83 8.39 -14.20 11.95
C SER A 83 9.70 -13.39 11.98
N GLY A 84 9.83 -12.45 12.92
CA GLY A 84 11.00 -11.59 13.10
C GLY A 84 11.40 -10.90 11.79
N VAL A 85 12.67 -11.05 11.41
CA VAL A 85 13.24 -10.44 10.20
C VAL A 85 13.00 -11.25 8.92
N ASN A 86 12.54 -12.49 9.02
CA ASN A 86 12.18 -13.30 7.85
C ASN A 86 10.72 -13.01 7.44
N SER A 87 10.45 -11.75 7.14
CA SER A 87 9.09 -11.26 6.87
C SER A 87 9.07 -10.21 5.76
N LEU A 88 7.95 -10.12 5.05
CA LEU A 88 7.64 -8.97 4.18
C LEU A 88 7.03 -7.80 4.96
N THR A 89 6.77 -8.00 6.26
CA THR A 89 6.25 -7.01 7.20
C THR A 89 7.11 -6.97 8.48
N PRO A 90 8.42 -6.72 8.37
CA PRO A 90 9.39 -6.86 9.47
C PRO A 90 9.11 -5.91 10.66
N ARG A 91 8.26 -4.89 10.48
CA ARG A 91 7.84 -3.97 11.53
C ARG A 91 7.09 -4.67 12.68
N TYR A 92 6.34 -5.73 12.40
CA TYR A 92 5.64 -6.50 13.43
C TYR A 92 6.62 -7.21 14.36
N GLY A 93 7.73 -7.72 13.83
CA GLY A 93 8.78 -8.37 14.62
C GLY A 93 9.77 -7.41 15.29
N CYS A 94 9.50 -6.10 15.34
CA CYS A 94 10.41 -5.10 15.92
C CYS A 94 9.82 -4.48 17.21
N PRO A 95 10.17 -4.97 18.41
CA PRO A 95 9.54 -4.52 19.67
C PRO A 95 9.72 -3.03 19.98
N ASN A 96 10.78 -2.41 19.47
CA ASN A 96 11.08 -1.01 19.71
C ASN A 96 10.52 -0.08 18.63
N TYR A 97 9.95 -0.62 17.54
CA TYR A 97 9.25 0.18 16.55
C TYR A 97 7.91 0.64 17.13
N ASN A 98 7.73 1.94 17.23
CA ASN A 98 6.47 2.55 17.65
C ASN A 98 6.06 3.59 16.61
N SER A 99 5.01 3.31 15.85
CA SER A 99 4.49 4.22 14.80
C SER A 99 3.96 5.55 15.36
N SER A 100 3.63 5.60 16.66
CA SER A 100 3.09 6.80 17.32
C SER A 100 4.13 7.64 18.06
N ALA A 101 5.42 7.26 17.99
CA ALA A 101 6.51 7.90 18.73
C ALA A 101 6.60 9.43 18.51
N ASN A 102 6.26 9.89 17.31
CA ASN A 102 6.33 11.29 16.90
C ASN A 102 4.96 11.98 16.75
N SER A 103 3.90 11.41 17.33
CA SER A 103 2.54 11.95 17.21
C SER A 103 2.39 13.39 17.75
N ALA A 104 3.24 13.80 18.70
CA ALA A 104 3.27 15.19 19.18
C ALA A 104 3.69 16.17 18.07
N THR A 105 4.72 15.83 17.29
CA THR A 105 5.20 16.65 16.17
C THR A 105 4.15 16.73 15.05
N VAL A 106 3.48 15.63 14.72
CA VAL A 106 2.41 15.62 13.71
C VAL A 106 1.25 16.54 14.12
N LYS A 107 0.93 16.60 15.42
CA LYS A 107 -0.13 17.47 15.97
C LYS A 107 0.19 18.97 15.90
N GLU A 108 1.43 19.37 15.63
CA GLU A 108 1.78 20.79 15.43
C GLU A 108 1.29 21.31 14.07
N TYR A 109 0.94 20.42 13.13
CA TYR A 109 0.40 20.84 11.84
C TYR A 109 -0.94 21.57 11.99
N ASN A 110 -1.06 22.70 11.29
CA ASN A 110 -2.27 23.51 11.37
C ASN A 110 -3.45 22.85 10.64
N THR A 111 -4.44 22.41 11.42
CA THR A 111 -5.67 21.78 10.94
C THR A 111 -6.88 22.70 10.92
N THR A 112 -6.71 24.03 11.02
CA THR A 112 -7.84 24.99 11.01
C THR A 112 -8.69 24.87 9.74
N TYR A 113 -8.11 24.46 8.61
CA TYR A 113 -8.83 24.24 7.36
C TYR A 113 -9.99 23.23 7.51
N LEU A 114 -9.86 22.21 8.37
CA LEU A 114 -10.94 21.25 8.63
C LEU A 114 -12.15 21.92 9.30
N LYS A 115 -11.89 22.88 10.19
CA LYS A 115 -12.94 23.68 10.82
C LYS A 115 -13.59 24.61 9.78
N ASP A 116 -12.80 25.25 8.92
CA ASP A 116 -13.32 26.14 7.89
C ASP A 116 -14.25 25.39 6.90
N ILE A 117 -13.91 24.14 6.56
CA ILE A 117 -14.77 23.25 5.76
C ILE A 117 -16.06 22.91 6.52
N ALA A 118 -15.96 22.52 7.79
CA ALA A 118 -17.14 22.20 8.60
C ALA A 118 -18.09 23.40 8.68
N ASP A 119 -17.57 24.59 8.97
CA ASP A 119 -18.36 25.83 9.06
C ASP A 119 -19.01 26.17 7.70
N ARG A 120 -18.32 25.95 6.57
CA ARG A 120 -18.90 26.08 5.22
C ARG A 120 -20.08 25.13 5.01
N LEU A 121 -19.91 23.84 5.30
CA LEU A 121 -20.95 22.83 5.10
C LEU A 121 -22.19 23.07 5.98
N VAL A 122 -22.00 23.47 7.24
CA VAL A 122 -23.10 23.82 8.15
C VAL A 122 -23.87 25.05 7.66
N LYS A 123 -23.16 26.06 7.13
CA LYS A 123 -23.79 27.27 6.57
C LYS A 123 -24.66 26.96 5.36
N GLU A 124 -24.22 26.07 4.49
CA GLU A 124 -24.97 25.63 3.30
C GLU A 124 -26.13 24.69 3.65
N ASN A 125 -26.09 24.03 4.82
CA ASN A 125 -27.05 23.04 5.25
C ASN A 125 -27.55 23.30 6.69
N PRO A 126 -28.48 24.26 6.90
CA PRO A 126 -28.96 24.61 8.24
C PRO A 126 -29.52 23.39 9.00
N GLY A 127 -29.04 23.17 10.23
CA GLY A 127 -29.42 22.04 11.07
C GLY A 127 -28.52 20.80 10.93
N PHE A 128 -27.58 20.81 9.99
CA PHE A 128 -26.49 19.84 9.94
C PHE A 128 -25.44 20.15 11.01
N ASN A 129 -24.98 19.15 11.75
CA ASN A 129 -23.95 19.30 12.77
C ASN A 129 -22.79 18.34 12.46
N ILE A 130 -21.62 18.89 12.19
CA ILE A 130 -20.41 18.14 11.84
C ILE A 130 -19.18 18.78 12.47
N THR A 131 -18.23 17.96 12.88
CA THR A 131 -16.98 18.36 13.53
C THR A 131 -15.81 18.32 12.55
N ALA A 132 -14.74 19.06 12.85
CA ALA A 132 -13.49 19.02 12.07
C ALA A 132 -12.90 17.60 11.97
N SER A 133 -13.07 16.76 13.00
CA SER A 133 -12.62 15.37 12.96
C SER A 133 -13.39 14.53 11.95
N GLU A 134 -14.71 14.77 11.81
CA GLU A 134 -15.55 14.07 10.82
C GLU A 134 -15.24 14.54 9.39
N ILE A 135 -14.82 15.80 9.19
CA ILE A 135 -14.34 16.29 7.89
C ILE A 135 -13.12 15.52 7.41
N SER A 136 -12.18 15.18 8.30
CA SER A 136 -11.03 14.35 7.93
C SER A 136 -11.49 13.01 7.35
N SER A 137 -12.49 12.36 7.97
CA SER A 137 -13.06 11.11 7.48
C SER A 137 -13.76 11.25 6.12
N PHE A 138 -14.22 12.44 5.74
CA PHE A 138 -14.83 12.68 4.43
C PHE A 138 -13.79 12.75 3.31
N VAL A 139 -12.54 13.14 3.60
CA VAL A 139 -11.43 13.04 2.65
C VAL A 139 -11.17 11.57 2.32
N ASP A 140 -11.09 10.72 3.35
CA ASP A 140 -10.95 9.27 3.18
C ASP A 140 -12.15 8.68 2.43
N TRP A 141 -13.37 9.13 2.77
CA TRP A 141 -14.58 8.68 2.10
C TRP A 141 -14.55 8.97 0.60
N CYS A 142 -14.12 10.17 0.19
CA CYS A 142 -13.92 10.53 -1.22
C CYS A 142 -12.99 9.52 -1.92
N ALA A 143 -11.85 9.18 -1.32
CA ALA A 143 -10.89 8.23 -1.89
C ALA A 143 -11.46 6.80 -1.98
N PHE A 144 -12.00 6.28 -0.87
CA PHE A 144 -12.53 4.91 -0.83
C PHE A 144 -13.78 4.74 -1.71
N GLU A 145 -14.68 5.72 -1.72
CA GLU A 145 -15.86 5.67 -2.58
C GLU A 145 -15.46 5.76 -4.05
N THR A 146 -14.43 6.53 -4.42
CA THR A 146 -13.90 6.52 -5.79
C THR A 146 -13.35 5.14 -6.17
N ASN A 147 -12.62 4.46 -5.28
CA ASN A 147 -12.11 3.10 -5.54
C ASN A 147 -13.25 2.07 -5.73
N VAL A 148 -14.36 2.22 -5.00
CA VAL A 148 -15.50 1.28 -5.04
C VAL A 148 -16.49 1.61 -6.15
N ARG A 149 -16.81 2.89 -6.38
CA ARG A 149 -17.88 3.33 -7.29
C ARG A 149 -17.35 3.92 -8.61
N GLY A 150 -16.06 4.25 -8.69
CA GLY A 150 -15.46 4.92 -9.85
C GLY A 150 -15.55 6.44 -9.81
N SER A 151 -16.27 7.00 -8.83
CA SER A 151 -16.41 8.44 -8.59
C SER A 151 -17.01 8.65 -7.20
N SER A 152 -16.76 9.81 -6.59
CA SER A 152 -17.39 10.17 -5.32
C SER A 152 -17.81 11.64 -5.31
N PRO A 153 -19.11 11.94 -5.09
CA PRO A 153 -19.57 13.31 -4.87
C PRO A 153 -18.99 13.94 -3.59
N PHE A 154 -18.49 13.14 -2.65
CA PHE A 154 -17.76 13.67 -1.49
C PHE A 154 -16.45 14.34 -1.90
N CYS A 155 -15.90 14.03 -3.07
CA CYS A 155 -14.72 14.75 -3.54
C CYS A 155 -15.05 16.21 -3.91
N ASP A 156 -16.28 16.50 -4.34
CA ASP A 156 -16.70 17.83 -4.78
C ASP A 156 -16.96 18.82 -3.61
N ILE A 157 -16.96 18.33 -2.37
CA ILE A 157 -17.13 19.19 -1.17
C ILE A 157 -15.85 19.95 -0.80
N PHE A 158 -14.71 19.51 -1.34
CA PHE A 158 -13.39 20.03 -1.05
C PHE A 158 -12.85 20.83 -2.23
N THR A 159 -12.12 21.90 -1.92
CA THR A 159 -11.31 22.64 -2.90
C THR A 159 -9.95 21.96 -3.08
N ASN A 160 -9.25 22.28 -4.17
CA ASN A 160 -7.89 21.79 -4.40
C ASN A 160 -6.93 22.17 -3.26
N GLU A 161 -7.05 23.37 -2.69
CA GLU A 161 -6.18 23.80 -1.58
C GLU A 161 -6.43 22.95 -0.32
N GLU A 162 -7.67 22.58 -0.06
CA GLU A 162 -8.04 21.72 1.08
C GLU A 162 -7.51 20.30 0.89
N PHE A 163 -7.57 19.76 -0.33
CA PHE A 163 -6.92 18.49 -0.66
C PHE A 163 -5.40 18.55 -0.47
N VAL A 164 -4.74 19.64 -0.89
CA VAL A 164 -3.29 19.80 -0.66
C VAL A 164 -2.97 19.81 0.84
N LYS A 165 -3.78 20.52 1.65
CA LYS A 165 -3.59 20.55 3.11
C LYS A 165 -3.84 19.19 3.77
N ALA A 166 -4.85 18.46 3.32
CA ALA A 166 -5.15 17.10 3.81
C ALA A 166 -4.08 16.10 3.38
N SER A 167 -3.62 16.16 2.12
CA SER A 167 -2.52 15.35 1.62
C SER A 167 -1.25 15.56 2.45
N TYR A 168 -0.90 16.81 2.73
CA TYR A 168 0.28 17.09 3.54
C TYR A 168 0.13 16.64 5.00
N ALA A 169 -1.09 16.67 5.56
CA ALA A 169 -1.36 16.07 6.88
C ALA A 169 -1.07 14.55 6.88
N ASN A 170 -1.49 13.86 5.82
CA ASN A 170 -1.22 12.43 5.64
C ASN A 170 0.29 12.17 5.44
N ASP A 171 0.96 12.97 4.61
CA ASP A 171 2.41 12.88 4.40
C ASP A 171 3.19 13.06 5.71
N LEU A 172 2.80 14.03 6.55
CA LEU A 172 3.41 14.22 7.87
C LEU A 172 3.20 13.01 8.78
N SER A 173 1.97 12.48 8.83
CA SER A 173 1.67 11.27 9.59
C SER A 173 2.56 10.11 9.15
N ASN A 174 2.58 9.80 7.85
CA ASN A 174 3.38 8.69 7.33
C ASN A 174 4.89 8.92 7.48
N TYR A 175 5.39 10.12 7.21
CA TYR A 175 6.81 10.45 7.36
C TYR A 175 7.31 10.23 8.79
N TYR A 176 6.53 10.65 9.79
CA TYR A 176 6.88 10.55 11.20
C TYR A 176 6.52 9.22 11.86
N SER A 177 5.66 8.41 11.23
CA SER A 177 5.31 7.06 11.67
C SER A 177 6.14 5.98 10.98
N ASN A 178 6.11 5.94 9.64
CA ASN A 178 6.62 4.86 8.79
C ASN A 178 7.88 5.27 8.01
N GLY A 179 8.14 6.58 7.89
CA GLY A 179 9.25 7.13 7.13
C GLY A 179 10.48 7.53 7.97
N PRO A 180 11.38 8.34 7.39
CA PRO A 180 12.63 8.77 8.03
C PRO A 180 12.47 9.64 9.28
N GLY A 181 11.28 10.17 9.56
CA GLY A 181 11.00 10.90 10.80
C GLY A 181 10.99 9.99 12.04
N ASN A 182 10.87 8.66 11.85
CA ASN A 182 10.94 7.67 12.93
C ASN A 182 12.29 6.96 12.95
N ASN A 183 12.97 6.96 14.09
CA ASN A 183 14.34 6.46 14.23
C ASN A 183 14.49 4.94 13.99
N PHE A 184 13.41 4.15 14.05
CA PHE A 184 13.46 2.69 13.89
C PHE A 184 13.23 2.21 12.46
N THR A 185 12.62 3.02 11.60
CA THR A 185 12.21 2.60 10.25
C THR A 185 13.40 2.24 9.38
N LYS A 186 14.52 2.96 9.49
CA LYS A 186 15.77 2.59 8.82
C LYS A 186 16.26 1.19 9.19
N VAL A 187 16.24 0.82 10.47
CA VAL A 187 16.68 -0.51 10.93
C VAL A 187 15.71 -1.59 10.46
N VAL A 188 14.41 -1.35 10.57
CA VAL A 188 13.37 -2.29 10.13
C VAL A 188 13.45 -2.49 8.61
N GLY A 189 13.49 -1.42 7.82
CA GLY A 189 13.57 -1.47 6.35
C GLY A 189 14.87 -2.05 5.81
N SER A 190 15.97 -1.96 6.58
CA SER A 190 17.26 -2.55 6.20
C SER A 190 17.20 -4.07 6.03
N THR A 191 16.20 -4.75 6.61
CA THR A 191 16.00 -6.20 6.42
C THR A 191 15.72 -6.54 4.95
N LEU A 192 14.72 -5.89 4.34
CA LEU A 192 14.38 -6.06 2.93
C LEU A 192 15.44 -5.47 2.00
N LEU A 193 16.12 -4.39 2.41
CA LEU A 193 17.25 -3.84 1.65
C LEU A 193 18.41 -4.83 1.56
N ASN A 194 18.81 -5.42 2.68
CA ASN A 194 19.89 -6.39 2.71
C ASN A 194 19.54 -7.66 1.92
N ALA A 195 18.28 -8.13 2.02
CA ALA A 195 17.79 -9.24 1.21
C ALA A 195 17.83 -8.90 -0.29
N SER A 196 17.36 -7.72 -0.68
CA SER A 196 17.40 -7.25 -2.07
C SER A 196 18.84 -7.13 -2.59
N LEU A 197 19.76 -6.60 -1.77
CA LEU A 197 21.18 -6.53 -2.11
C LEU A 197 21.82 -7.91 -2.28
N ALA A 198 21.44 -8.88 -1.44
CA ALA A 198 21.90 -10.25 -1.58
C ALA A 198 21.43 -10.87 -2.91
N LEU A 199 20.17 -10.63 -3.30
CA LEU A 199 19.63 -11.09 -4.58
C LEU A 199 20.32 -10.42 -5.78
N LEU A 200 20.62 -9.13 -5.70
CA LEU A 200 21.35 -8.41 -6.75
C LEU A 200 22.79 -8.91 -6.94
N LYS A 201 23.41 -9.44 -5.88
CA LYS A 201 24.77 -10.00 -5.90
C LYS A 201 24.81 -11.48 -6.29
N ASP A 202 23.67 -12.17 -6.32
CA ASP A 202 23.59 -13.59 -6.64
C ASP A 202 23.49 -13.82 -8.14
N GLU A 203 24.65 -14.02 -8.77
CA GLU A 203 24.75 -14.38 -10.20
C GLU A 203 24.40 -15.85 -10.47
N SER A 204 24.27 -16.68 -9.44
CA SER A 204 24.03 -18.12 -9.59
C SER A 204 22.54 -18.49 -9.65
N ASN A 205 21.66 -17.57 -9.25
CA ASN A 205 20.24 -17.84 -9.19
C ASN A 205 19.63 -18.05 -10.58
N SER A 206 18.92 -19.16 -10.78
CA SER A 206 18.20 -19.37 -12.03
C SER A 206 16.94 -18.48 -12.16
N ASN A 207 16.43 -17.94 -11.05
CA ASN A 207 15.32 -17.01 -11.02
C ASN A 207 15.83 -15.56 -11.04
N GLN A 208 15.41 -14.79 -12.03
CA GLN A 208 15.84 -13.41 -12.25
C GLN A 208 14.71 -12.39 -12.00
N ILE A 209 13.53 -12.85 -11.56
CA ILE A 209 12.35 -12.02 -11.30
C ILE A 209 11.87 -12.26 -9.86
N TRP A 210 11.89 -11.22 -9.04
CA TRP A 210 11.48 -11.29 -7.63
C TRP A 210 10.22 -10.46 -7.42
N LEU A 211 9.11 -11.14 -7.12
CA LEU A 211 7.79 -10.52 -6.97
C LEU A 211 7.35 -10.61 -5.50
N SER A 212 7.38 -9.47 -4.80
CA SER A 212 7.05 -9.37 -3.38
C SER A 212 5.86 -8.44 -3.17
N PHE A 213 4.84 -8.91 -2.45
CA PHE A 213 3.60 -8.18 -2.18
C PHE A 213 3.42 -7.96 -0.67
N SER A 214 3.35 -6.70 -0.25
CA SER A 214 3.21 -6.26 1.14
C SER A 214 2.32 -5.01 1.22
N HIS A 215 2.31 -4.33 2.36
CA HIS A 215 1.53 -3.11 2.58
C HIS A 215 2.33 -1.86 2.19
N ASP A 216 1.61 -0.75 2.04
CA ASP A 216 2.16 0.60 1.90
C ASP A 216 3.18 0.92 3.01
N THR A 217 2.79 0.69 4.27
CA THR A 217 3.63 0.93 5.45
C THR A 217 4.97 0.21 5.36
N ASP A 218 4.96 -1.04 4.90
CA ASP A 218 6.17 -1.87 4.81
C ASP A 218 7.07 -1.42 3.64
N LEU A 219 6.48 -0.91 2.56
CA LEU A 219 7.22 -0.26 1.47
C LEU A 219 7.79 1.09 1.91
N GLU A 220 7.04 1.93 2.62
CA GLU A 220 7.53 3.20 3.17
C GLU A 220 8.72 3.00 4.11
N ILE A 221 8.62 2.00 4.99
CA ILE A 221 9.72 1.61 5.90
C ILE A 221 10.92 1.09 5.12
N PHE A 222 10.71 0.27 4.09
CA PHE A 222 11.78 -0.15 3.19
C PHE A 222 12.45 1.04 2.50
N HIS A 223 11.67 2.00 2.00
CA HIS A 223 12.18 3.24 1.41
C HIS A 223 12.99 4.10 2.38
N SER A 224 12.68 4.07 3.68
CA SER A 224 13.49 4.76 4.69
C SER A 224 14.92 4.18 4.85
N ALA A 225 15.20 2.99 4.30
CA ALA A 225 16.51 2.37 4.36
C ALA A 225 17.35 2.52 3.08
N LEU A 226 16.71 2.80 1.93
CA LEU A 226 17.35 3.01 0.62
C LEU A 226 18.22 4.28 0.60
#